data_AF-A0A7U6QK93-F1
#
_entry.id   AF-A0A7U6QK93-F1
#
_cell.length_a   1.000
_cell.length_b   1.000
_cell.length_c   1.000
_cell.angle_alpha   90.00
_cell.angle_beta   90.00
_cell.angle_gamma   90.00
#
_symmetry.space_group_name_H-M   'P 1'
#
loop_
_entity.id
_entity.type
_entity.pdbx_description
1 polymer ?
#
loop_
_entity_poly.entity_id
_entity_poly.type
_entity_poly.pdbx_seq_one_letter_code
_entity_poly.pdbx_strand_id
1 'polypeptide(L)'
;MDNGLNSGNVITVEDISTILERYNIGKKPLAKVLGWGETTIIRYLEGDIPTIEYSERLKLILSSPIAYLNILNKNQDKITGIAYRKSKDAVMKKIMESKINVVAQYIINQRQGKITLMELQIMLHYIQGFALGFTGKPMFEDVYYINPEFLPFERITEQYKLSDFKFMKFDHSLIPQKELEYIDCIIDSFDWYGIYSLKCFIADERFQYDICKDENGKQYITNATLEKCFKEIIGEYFMQSYREIYKYADAKFNEVRKLS
;
A
#
# COMPACT_ATOMS: atom_id res chain seq x y z
N MET A 1 26.69 21.56 -26.98
CA MET A 1 25.73 21.49 -25.87
C MET A 1 24.84 20.32 -26.18
N ASP A 2 25.25 19.15 -25.72
CA ASP A 2 24.52 17.91 -25.94
C ASP A 2 23.52 17.80 -24.78
N ASN A 3 22.26 18.10 -25.06
CA ASN A 3 21.19 18.00 -24.08
C ASN A 3 20.88 16.52 -23.87
N GLY A 4 21.59 15.92 -22.92
CA GLY A 4 21.26 14.63 -22.34
C GLY A 4 19.83 14.64 -21.81
N LEU A 5 18.90 14.22 -22.66
CA LEU A 5 17.56 13.83 -22.24
C LEU A 5 17.72 12.65 -21.28
N ASN A 6 17.43 12.90 -20.00
CA ASN A 6 17.32 11.91 -18.94
C ASN A 6 16.43 10.73 -19.41
N SER A 7 17.06 9.65 -19.87
CA SER A 7 16.41 8.44 -20.39
C SER A 7 15.60 7.68 -19.32
N GLY A 8 15.75 8.02 -18.04
CA GLY A 8 14.95 7.45 -16.94
C GLY A 8 13.53 8.00 -16.80
N ASN A 9 13.19 9.13 -17.43
CA ASN A 9 11.91 9.83 -17.19
C ASN A 9 10.81 9.58 -18.22
N VAL A 10 11.13 9.13 -19.43
CA VAL A 10 10.13 8.81 -20.46
C VAL A 10 9.60 7.39 -20.27
N ILE A 11 8.31 7.16 -20.53
CA ILE A 11 7.74 5.81 -20.52
C ILE A 11 8.00 5.10 -21.84
N THR A 12 8.28 3.80 -21.81
CA THR A 12 8.61 3.02 -23.00
C THR A 12 7.37 2.43 -23.69
N VAL A 13 7.51 2.00 -24.94
CA VAL A 13 6.47 1.22 -25.65
C VAL A 13 6.13 -0.05 -24.89
N GLU A 14 7.15 -0.73 -24.33
CA GLU A 14 7.00 -1.96 -23.57
C GLU A 14 6.19 -1.75 -22.29
N ASP A 15 6.44 -0.65 -21.59
CA ASP A 15 5.67 -0.25 -20.41
C ASP A 15 4.18 -0.03 -20.75
N ILE A 16 3.89 0.63 -21.88
CA ILE A 16 2.52 0.86 -22.33
C ILE A 16 1.84 -0.46 -22.71
N SER A 17 2.54 -1.34 -23.43
CA SER A 17 2.05 -2.69 -23.75
C SER A 17 1.73 -3.49 -22.49
N THR A 18 2.62 -3.42 -21.49
CA THR A 18 2.42 -4.06 -20.18
C THR A 18 1.15 -3.56 -19.49
N ILE A 19 0.84 -2.25 -19.55
CA ILE A 19 -0.40 -1.69 -18.99
C ILE A 19 -1.64 -2.29 -19.70
N LEU A 20 -1.62 -2.33 -21.03
CA LEU A 20 -2.75 -2.81 -21.84
C LEU A 20 -3.06 -4.28 -21.54
N GLU A 21 -2.02 -5.11 -21.47
CA GLU A 21 -2.13 -6.53 -21.16
C GLU A 21 -2.57 -6.77 -19.72
N ARG A 22 -1.86 -6.17 -18.75
CA ARG A 22 -2.11 -6.35 -17.31
C ARG A 22 -3.54 -5.99 -16.92
N TYR A 23 -4.07 -4.92 -17.49
CA TYR A 23 -5.41 -4.43 -17.16
C TYR A 23 -6.46 -4.78 -18.21
N ASN A 24 -6.14 -5.65 -19.17
CA ASN A 24 -7.05 -6.10 -20.23
C ASN A 24 -7.88 -4.96 -20.84
N ILE A 25 -7.20 -3.86 -21.18
CA ILE A 25 -7.82 -2.63 -21.68
C ILE A 25 -7.29 -2.31 -23.08
N GLY A 26 -8.17 -1.92 -23.99
CA GLY A 26 -7.77 -1.51 -25.34
C GLY A 26 -7.12 -0.12 -25.37
N LYS A 27 -6.34 0.15 -26.43
CA LYS A 27 -5.64 1.43 -26.65
C LYS A 27 -6.57 2.65 -26.55
N LYS A 28 -7.69 2.63 -27.28
CA LYS A 28 -8.69 3.71 -27.27
C LYS A 28 -9.40 3.84 -25.91
N PRO A 29 -9.93 2.75 -25.30
CA PRO A 29 -10.45 2.82 -23.94
C PRO A 29 -9.46 3.39 -22.91
N LEU A 30 -8.19 2.99 -22.96
CA LEU A 30 -7.16 3.51 -22.04
C LEU A 30 -6.99 5.03 -22.21
N ALA A 31 -6.87 5.51 -23.45
CA ALA A 31 -6.80 6.94 -23.73
C ALA A 31 -8.01 7.70 -23.15
N LYS A 32 -9.24 7.19 -23.35
CA LYS A 32 -10.46 7.82 -22.81
C LYS A 32 -10.49 7.87 -21.28
N VAL A 33 -10.11 6.77 -20.63
CA VAL A 33 -10.07 6.68 -19.16
C VAL A 33 -9.04 7.67 -18.58
N LEU A 34 -7.93 7.90 -19.29
CA LEU A 34 -6.93 8.91 -18.93
C LEU A 34 -7.35 10.35 -19.26
N GLY A 35 -8.46 10.55 -19.98
CA GLY A 35 -8.92 11.87 -20.42
C GLY A 35 -8.16 12.42 -21.64
N TRP A 36 -7.53 11.54 -22.42
CA TRP A 36 -6.71 11.89 -23.58
C TRP A 36 -7.45 11.66 -24.90
N GLY A 37 -6.93 12.25 -25.99
CA GLY A 37 -7.40 11.97 -27.34
C GLY A 37 -7.24 10.49 -27.71
N GLU A 38 -8.20 9.92 -28.44
CA GLU A 38 -8.28 8.47 -28.70
C GLU A 38 -7.03 7.88 -29.39
N THR A 39 -6.31 8.69 -30.16
CA THR A 39 -5.10 8.30 -30.90
C THR A 39 -3.82 8.44 -30.09
N THR A 40 -3.86 9.05 -28.90
CA THR A 40 -2.65 9.31 -28.10
C THR A 40 -1.88 8.03 -27.75
N ILE A 41 -2.54 7.00 -27.22
CA ILE A 41 -1.89 5.73 -26.89
C ILE A 41 -1.39 5.01 -28.15
N ILE A 42 -2.11 5.14 -29.26
CA ILE A 42 -1.73 4.52 -30.54
C ILE A 42 -0.41 5.12 -31.03
N ARG A 43 -0.32 6.46 -31.06
CA ARG A 43 0.87 7.19 -31.46
C ARG A 43 2.10 6.82 -30.63
N TYR A 44 1.95 6.69 -29.32
CA TYR A 44 3.07 6.30 -28.45
C TYR A 44 3.57 4.89 -28.74
N LEU A 45 2.66 3.95 -29.06
CA LEU A 45 3.06 2.61 -29.49
C LEU A 45 3.70 2.59 -30.89
N GLU A 46 3.48 3.62 -31.71
CA GLU A 46 4.09 3.80 -33.04
C GLU A 46 5.42 4.56 -32.98
N GLY A 47 5.84 5.03 -31.79
CA GLY A 47 7.14 5.65 -31.56
C GLY A 47 7.11 7.14 -31.21
N ASP A 48 5.92 7.77 -31.12
CA ASP A 48 5.83 9.15 -30.64
C ASP A 48 6.31 9.24 -29.18
N ILE A 49 7.13 10.25 -28.88
CA ILE A 49 7.65 10.49 -27.54
C ILE A 49 6.58 11.18 -26.68
N PRO A 50 6.10 10.57 -25.58
CA PRO A 50 5.16 11.21 -24.67
C PRO A 50 5.78 12.41 -23.96
N THR A 51 4.94 13.36 -23.54
CA THR A 51 5.38 14.43 -22.64
C THR A 51 5.76 13.85 -21.27
N ILE A 52 6.48 14.62 -20.45
CA ILE A 52 6.83 14.22 -19.08
C ILE A 52 5.56 13.91 -18.28
N GLU A 53 4.56 14.79 -18.33
CA GLU A 53 3.27 14.61 -17.64
C GLU A 53 2.58 13.30 -18.04
N TYR A 54 2.57 12.98 -19.34
CA TYR A 54 1.91 11.75 -19.82
C TYR A 54 2.72 10.51 -19.45
N SER A 55 4.05 10.61 -19.48
CA SER A 55 4.95 9.54 -19.02
C SER A 55 4.75 9.26 -17.53
N GLU A 56 4.71 10.29 -16.69
CA GLU A 56 4.45 10.16 -15.25
C GLU A 56 3.09 9.52 -14.99
N ARG A 57 2.05 9.92 -15.73
CA ARG A 57 0.71 9.36 -15.58
C ARG A 57 0.64 7.88 -15.94
N LEU A 58 1.32 7.47 -17.01
CA LEU A 58 1.40 6.07 -17.41
C LEU A 58 2.28 5.26 -16.43
N LYS A 59 3.40 5.81 -15.95
CA LYS A 59 4.26 5.19 -14.93
C LYS A 59 3.52 4.96 -13.62
N LEU A 60 2.68 5.91 -13.21
CA LEU A 60 1.83 5.77 -12.03
C LEU A 60 0.88 4.57 -12.13
N ILE A 61 0.17 4.41 -13.25
CA ILE A 61 -0.77 3.29 -13.40
C ILE A 61 -0.03 1.96 -13.65
N LEU A 62 1.19 2.01 -14.19
CA LEU A 62 2.05 0.85 -14.30
C LEU A 62 2.54 0.38 -12.93
N SER A 63 2.91 1.30 -12.03
CA SER A 63 3.41 0.95 -10.69
C SER A 63 2.30 0.66 -9.68
N SER A 64 1.14 1.30 -9.82
CA SER A 64 0.02 1.19 -8.88
C SER A 64 -1.29 0.72 -9.56
N PRO A 65 -1.64 -0.57 -9.40
CA PRO A 65 -2.96 -1.09 -9.76
C PRO A 65 -4.11 -0.35 -9.06
N ILE A 66 -3.88 0.12 -7.83
CA ILE A 66 -4.88 0.88 -7.05
C ILE A 66 -5.13 2.24 -7.69
N ALA A 67 -4.07 2.95 -8.13
CA ALA A 67 -4.21 4.21 -8.86
C ALA A 67 -4.97 3.99 -10.17
N TYR A 68 -4.65 2.93 -10.90
CA TYR A 68 -5.37 2.59 -12.13
C TYR A 68 -6.87 2.36 -11.90
N LEU A 69 -7.23 1.54 -10.92
CA LEU A 69 -8.63 1.24 -10.61
C LEU A 69 -9.43 2.51 -10.24
N ASN A 70 -8.82 3.44 -9.51
CA ASN A 70 -9.45 4.71 -9.18
C ASN A 70 -9.73 5.56 -10.42
N ILE A 71 -8.77 5.64 -11.35
CA ILE A 71 -8.95 6.35 -12.63
C ILE A 71 -10.04 5.67 -13.46
N LEU A 72 -10.03 4.34 -13.53
CA LEU A 72 -11.03 3.53 -14.24
C LEU A 72 -12.44 3.79 -13.70
N ASN A 73 -12.63 3.75 -12.37
CA ASN A 73 -13.94 4.00 -11.74
C ASN A 73 -14.42 5.44 -11.95
N LYS A 74 -13.51 6.42 -11.86
CA LYS A 74 -13.86 7.84 -12.05
C LYS A 74 -14.30 8.16 -13.47
N ASN A 75 -13.84 7.38 -14.46
CA ASN A 75 -14.10 7.60 -15.89
C ASN A 75 -14.86 6.43 -16.53
N GLN A 76 -15.60 5.65 -15.74
CA GLN A 76 -16.30 4.44 -16.21
C GLN A 76 -17.33 4.73 -17.31
N ASP A 77 -17.90 5.94 -17.30
CA ASP A 77 -18.88 6.47 -18.25
C ASP A 77 -18.26 6.80 -19.62
N LYS A 78 -16.92 6.95 -19.70
CA LYS A 78 -16.21 7.27 -20.95
C LYS A 78 -15.94 6.04 -21.83
N ILE A 79 -16.20 4.84 -21.34
CA ILE A 79 -15.95 3.58 -22.05
C ILE A 79 -17.19 2.68 -22.03
N THR A 80 -17.20 1.62 -22.84
CA THR A 80 -18.33 0.68 -22.85
C THR A 80 -18.37 -0.11 -21.55
N GLY A 81 -19.57 -0.48 -21.09
CA GLY A 81 -19.73 -1.29 -19.87
C GLY A 81 -18.99 -2.64 -19.93
N ILE A 82 -18.83 -3.22 -21.13
CA ILE A 82 -18.04 -4.44 -21.34
C ILE A 82 -16.54 -4.17 -21.10
N ALA A 83 -16.00 -3.08 -21.67
CA ALA A 83 -14.60 -2.71 -21.49
C ALA A 83 -14.31 -2.39 -20.01
N TYR A 84 -15.21 -1.66 -19.35
CA TYR A 84 -15.10 -1.37 -17.92
C TYR A 84 -15.04 -2.65 -17.08
N ARG A 85 -15.99 -3.57 -17.25
CA ARG A 85 -16.02 -4.82 -16.46
C ARG A 85 -14.76 -5.66 -16.67
N LYS A 86 -14.37 -5.91 -17.91
CA LYS A 86 -13.16 -6.68 -18.22
C LYS A 86 -11.90 -6.10 -17.57
N SER A 87 -11.77 -4.78 -17.65
CA SER A 87 -10.60 -4.11 -17.11
C SER A 87 -10.62 -4.03 -15.59
N LYS A 88 -11.81 -3.83 -15.00
CA LYS A 88 -12.03 -3.87 -13.56
C LYS A 88 -11.66 -5.24 -12.99
N ASP A 89 -12.11 -6.32 -13.61
CA ASP A 89 -11.81 -7.68 -13.16
C ASP A 89 -10.30 -7.95 -13.22
N ALA A 90 -9.63 -7.50 -14.29
CA ALA A 90 -8.18 -7.64 -14.45
C ALA A 90 -7.39 -6.87 -13.38
N VAL A 91 -7.72 -5.61 -13.13
CA VAL A 91 -7.03 -4.84 -12.08
C VAL A 91 -7.34 -5.36 -10.68
N MET A 92 -8.57 -5.79 -10.39
CA MET A 92 -8.93 -6.38 -9.10
C MET A 92 -8.12 -7.64 -8.83
N LYS A 93 -8.01 -8.54 -9.81
CA LYS A 93 -7.15 -9.73 -9.72
C LYS A 93 -5.70 -9.33 -9.43
N LYS A 94 -5.20 -8.30 -10.11
CA LYS A 94 -3.82 -7.83 -9.90
C LYS A 94 -3.59 -7.24 -8.50
N ILE A 95 -4.55 -6.50 -7.96
CA ILE A 95 -4.49 -5.97 -6.57
C ILE A 95 -4.46 -7.14 -5.57
N MET A 96 -5.28 -8.16 -5.81
CA MET A 96 -5.43 -9.33 -4.94
C MET A 96 -4.21 -10.27 -4.92
N GLU A 97 -3.28 -10.16 -5.88
CA GLU A 97 -2.03 -10.94 -5.86
C GLU A 97 -1.11 -10.59 -4.67
N SER A 98 -1.29 -9.41 -4.06
CA SER A 98 -0.47 -8.94 -2.96
C SER A 98 -1.24 -9.01 -1.65
N LYS A 99 -0.74 -9.80 -0.69
CA LYS A 99 -1.38 -9.99 0.62
C LYS A 99 -1.52 -8.67 1.38
N ILE A 100 -0.49 -7.80 1.36
CA ILE A 100 -0.57 -6.49 2.02
C ILE A 100 -1.68 -5.61 1.40
N ASN A 101 -1.93 -5.71 0.10
CA ASN A 101 -3.00 -4.96 -0.55
C ASN A 101 -4.39 -5.49 -0.16
N VAL A 102 -4.55 -6.80 -0.04
CA VAL A 102 -5.80 -7.42 0.42
C VAL A 102 -6.10 -7.02 1.86
N VAL A 103 -5.11 -7.09 2.76
CA VAL A 103 -5.26 -6.66 4.16
C VAL A 103 -5.46 -5.14 4.25
N ALA A 104 -4.77 -4.33 3.45
CA ALA A 104 -5.00 -2.89 3.41
C ALA A 104 -6.45 -2.55 3.03
N GLN A 105 -6.99 -3.22 1.99
CA GLN A 105 -8.38 -3.03 1.61
C GLN A 105 -9.37 -3.55 2.64
N TYR A 106 -9.03 -4.63 3.35
CA TYR A 106 -9.82 -5.10 4.48
C TYR A 106 -9.97 -3.99 5.54
N ILE A 107 -8.85 -3.40 5.98
CA ILE A 107 -8.84 -2.33 6.98
C ILE A 107 -9.64 -1.12 6.49
N ILE A 108 -9.43 -0.68 5.24
CA ILE A 108 -10.15 0.46 4.64
C ILE A 108 -11.67 0.20 4.65
N ASN A 109 -12.10 -1.00 4.29
CA ASN A 109 -13.52 -1.36 4.29
C ASN A 109 -14.11 -1.38 5.70
N GLN A 110 -13.41 -1.99 6.68
CA GLN A 110 -13.82 -1.98 8.08
C GLN A 110 -13.97 -0.55 8.63
N ARG A 111 -13.11 0.37 8.20
CA ARG A 111 -13.14 1.78 8.61
C ARG A 111 -14.05 2.66 7.76
N GLN A 112 -14.85 2.06 6.92
CA GLN A 112 -15.74 2.79 6.05
C GLN A 112 -15.06 3.84 5.15
N GLY A 113 -13.81 3.60 4.75
CA GLY A 113 -12.97 4.57 4.03
C GLY A 113 -12.54 5.78 4.86
N LYS A 114 -12.89 5.85 6.15
CA LYS A 114 -12.54 6.92 7.08
C LYS A 114 -11.24 6.59 7.82
N ILE A 115 -10.19 6.34 7.05
CA ILE A 115 -8.85 6.07 7.56
C ILE A 115 -7.85 6.90 6.74
N THR A 116 -6.88 7.49 7.42
CA THR A 116 -5.77 8.19 6.77
C THR A 116 -4.74 7.18 6.27
N LEU A 117 -3.94 7.60 5.28
CA LEU A 117 -2.82 6.80 4.78
C LEU A 117 -1.84 6.40 5.89
N MET A 118 -1.60 7.33 6.81
CA MET A 118 -0.72 7.12 7.95
C MET A 118 -1.30 6.05 8.88
N GLU A 119 -2.56 6.17 9.30
CA GLU A 119 -3.22 5.16 10.13
C GLU A 119 -3.16 3.78 9.48
N LEU A 120 -3.39 3.69 8.16
CA LEU A 120 -3.27 2.43 7.42
C LEU A 120 -1.85 1.84 7.51
N GLN A 121 -0.81 2.64 7.30
CA GLN A 121 0.58 2.19 7.43
C GLN A 121 0.90 1.71 8.85
N ILE A 122 0.40 2.39 9.87
CA ILE A 122 0.57 2.01 11.28
C ILE A 122 -0.18 0.71 11.60
N MET A 123 -1.39 0.51 11.08
CA MET A 123 -2.10 -0.76 11.26
C MET A 123 -1.34 -1.92 10.62
N LEU A 124 -0.85 -1.74 9.39
CA LEU A 124 -0.04 -2.75 8.69
C LEU A 124 1.27 -3.04 9.42
N HIS A 125 1.89 -2.02 10.04
CA HIS A 125 3.05 -2.18 10.90
C HIS A 125 2.77 -3.14 12.06
N TYR A 126 1.75 -2.86 12.87
CA TYR A 126 1.45 -3.68 14.03
C TYR A 126 1.02 -5.10 13.62
N ILE A 127 0.29 -5.24 12.51
CA ILE A 127 -0.03 -6.55 11.94
C ILE A 127 1.26 -7.34 11.62
N GLN A 128 2.26 -6.73 10.97
CA GLN A 128 3.54 -7.39 10.65
C GLN A 128 4.38 -7.68 11.90
N GLY A 129 4.53 -6.67 12.77
CA GLY A 129 5.36 -6.72 13.96
C GLY A 129 4.91 -7.80 14.93
N PHE A 130 3.63 -7.79 15.32
CA PHE A 130 3.11 -8.81 16.23
C PHE A 130 3.06 -10.20 15.59
N ALA A 131 2.89 -10.32 14.27
CA ALA A 131 2.90 -11.62 13.60
C ALA A 131 4.29 -12.25 13.72
N LEU A 132 5.34 -11.47 13.45
CA LEU A 132 6.73 -11.85 13.67
C LEU A 132 6.99 -12.15 15.15
N GLY A 133 6.53 -11.29 16.06
CA GLY A 133 6.72 -11.45 17.50
C GLY A 133 6.14 -12.76 18.04
N PHE A 134 4.87 -13.06 17.73
CA PHE A 134 4.18 -14.25 18.23
C PHE A 134 4.58 -15.53 17.51
N THR A 135 4.92 -15.48 16.22
CA THR A 135 5.05 -16.70 15.40
C THR A 135 6.41 -16.88 14.74
N GLY A 136 7.26 -15.86 14.75
CA GLY A 136 8.51 -15.82 13.98
C GLY A 136 8.30 -15.80 12.46
N LYS A 137 7.06 -15.57 11.99
CA LYS A 137 6.71 -15.58 10.56
C LYS A 137 6.10 -14.24 10.16
N PRO A 138 6.51 -13.68 9.02
CA PRO A 138 5.94 -12.42 8.54
C PRO A 138 4.48 -12.61 8.10
N MET A 139 3.67 -11.58 8.28
CA MET A 139 2.35 -11.51 7.65
C MET A 139 2.45 -11.17 6.16
N PHE A 140 3.43 -10.32 5.81
CA PHE A 140 3.68 -9.82 4.47
C PHE A 140 5.12 -10.11 4.04
N GLU A 141 5.29 -10.51 2.77
CA GLU A 141 6.60 -10.67 2.12
C GLU A 141 7.17 -9.34 1.60
N ASP A 142 6.39 -8.26 1.65
CA ASP A 142 6.81 -6.93 1.22
C ASP A 142 7.98 -6.41 2.05
N VAL A 143 9.00 -5.90 1.35
CA VAL A 143 10.14 -5.24 2.00
C VAL A 143 9.65 -4.04 2.79
N TYR A 144 10.12 -3.95 4.02
CA TYR A 144 9.72 -2.94 4.99
C TYR A 144 10.44 -1.61 4.76
N TYR A 145 10.26 -1.04 3.58
CA TYR A 145 10.81 0.28 3.24
C TYR A 145 10.12 1.37 4.06
N ILE A 146 10.92 2.28 4.60
CA ILE A 146 10.44 3.43 5.37
C ILE A 146 10.41 4.67 4.49
N ASN A 147 9.36 5.46 4.64
CA ASN A 147 9.22 6.75 3.94
C ASN A 147 9.96 7.87 4.71
N PRO A 148 10.01 9.11 4.18
CA PRO A 148 10.68 10.23 4.87
C PRO A 148 10.11 10.60 6.25
N GLU A 149 8.89 10.17 6.57
CA GLU A 149 8.27 10.31 7.90
C GLU A 149 8.59 9.13 8.83
N PHE A 150 9.48 8.23 8.40
CA PHE A 150 9.83 6.97 9.07
C PHE A 150 8.65 6.01 9.23
N LEU A 151 7.63 6.15 8.39
CA LEU A 151 6.50 5.24 8.37
C LEU A 151 6.78 4.07 7.42
N PRO A 152 6.32 2.87 7.79
CA PRO A 152 6.66 1.66 7.09
C PRO A 152 5.78 1.37 5.89
N PHE A 153 6.24 0.43 5.06
CA PHE A 153 5.58 0.07 3.80
C PHE A 153 5.37 1.27 2.89
N GLU A 154 6.44 2.01 2.56
CA GLU A 154 6.38 3.17 1.65
C GLU A 154 5.64 2.86 0.33
N ARG A 155 5.73 1.63 -0.17
CA ARG A 155 4.96 1.15 -1.32
C ARG A 155 3.45 1.37 -1.17
N ILE A 156 2.89 1.28 0.04
CA ILE A 156 1.48 1.61 0.31
C ILE A 156 1.26 3.11 0.13
N THR A 157 2.17 3.96 0.60
CA THR A 157 2.13 5.40 0.31
C THR A 157 2.07 5.66 -1.19
N GLU A 158 2.97 5.04 -1.96
CA GLU A 158 3.01 5.17 -3.43
C GLU A 158 1.71 4.69 -4.10
N GLN A 159 1.15 3.57 -3.64
CA GLN A 159 -0.07 3.01 -4.22
C GLN A 159 -1.31 3.88 -4.00
N TYR A 160 -1.40 4.52 -2.83
CA TYR A 160 -2.58 5.29 -2.41
C TYR A 160 -2.39 6.82 -2.52
N LYS A 161 -1.22 7.31 -2.95
CA LYS A 161 -0.85 8.75 -3.02
C LYS A 161 -1.85 9.65 -3.74
N LEU A 162 -2.60 9.10 -4.69
CA LEU A 162 -3.55 9.81 -5.55
C LEU A 162 -4.96 9.20 -5.50
N SER A 163 -5.22 8.35 -4.53
CA SER A 163 -6.52 7.70 -4.35
C SER A 163 -7.26 8.27 -3.16
N ASP A 164 -8.52 8.62 -3.37
CA ASP A 164 -9.47 8.60 -2.25
C ASP A 164 -9.49 7.16 -1.71
N PHE A 165 -9.39 6.98 -0.39
CA PHE A 165 -9.54 5.68 0.29
C PHE A 165 -10.98 5.18 0.14
N LYS A 166 -11.32 4.79 -1.08
CA LYS A 166 -12.64 4.31 -1.46
C LYS A 166 -12.70 2.82 -1.24
N PHE A 167 -13.83 2.42 -0.65
CA PHE A 167 -14.24 1.04 -0.52
C PHE A 167 -14.06 0.26 -1.82
N MET A 168 -13.42 -0.89 -1.70
CA MET A 168 -13.39 -1.88 -2.76
C MET A 168 -14.09 -3.13 -2.25
N LYS A 169 -15.16 -3.56 -2.93
CA LYS A 169 -15.70 -4.89 -2.68
C LYS A 169 -14.68 -5.92 -3.16
N PHE A 170 -14.20 -6.75 -2.26
CA PHE A 170 -13.36 -7.91 -2.59
C PHE A 170 -13.85 -9.12 -1.80
N ASP A 171 -13.45 -10.30 -2.24
CA ASP A 171 -13.80 -11.54 -1.58
C ASP A 171 -12.96 -11.71 -0.30
N HIS A 172 -13.61 -11.65 0.87
CA HIS A 172 -12.97 -11.85 2.15
C HIS A 172 -12.37 -13.25 2.31
N SER A 173 -12.77 -14.22 1.48
CA SER A 173 -12.22 -15.58 1.48
C SER A 173 -10.72 -15.63 1.14
N LEU A 174 -10.17 -14.55 0.57
CA LEU A 174 -8.74 -14.41 0.26
C LEU A 174 -7.86 -14.31 1.52
N ILE A 175 -8.43 -13.97 2.67
CA ILE A 175 -7.73 -13.97 3.96
C ILE A 175 -8.27 -15.16 4.79
N PRO A 176 -7.41 -16.10 5.23
CA PRO A 176 -7.84 -17.18 6.10
C PRO A 176 -8.52 -16.64 7.37
N GLN A 177 -9.58 -17.30 7.85
CA GLN A 177 -10.37 -16.86 9.00
C GLN A 177 -9.51 -16.56 10.25
N LYS A 178 -8.50 -17.39 10.52
CA LYS A 178 -7.58 -17.17 11.65
C LYS A 178 -6.73 -15.90 11.50
N GLU A 179 -6.35 -15.54 10.27
CA GLU A 179 -5.65 -14.29 10.00
C GLU A 179 -6.59 -13.10 10.12
N LEU A 180 -7.85 -13.22 9.71
CA LEU A 180 -8.88 -12.19 9.93
C LEU A 180 -9.07 -11.91 11.42
N GLU A 181 -9.25 -12.94 12.24
CA GLU A 181 -9.39 -12.78 13.71
C GLU A 181 -8.18 -12.10 14.34
N TYR A 182 -6.98 -12.38 13.82
CA TYR A 182 -5.76 -11.71 14.25
C TYR A 182 -5.73 -10.24 13.82
N ILE A 183 -6.06 -9.94 12.56
CA ILE A 183 -6.11 -8.59 12.02
C ILE A 183 -7.15 -7.75 12.77
N ASP A 184 -8.35 -8.28 12.99
CA ASP A 184 -9.41 -7.62 13.75
C ASP A 184 -8.95 -7.30 15.16
N CYS A 185 -8.24 -8.23 15.82
CA CYS A 185 -7.70 -7.98 17.14
C CYS A 185 -6.66 -6.84 17.17
N ILE A 186 -5.82 -6.71 16.14
CA ILE A 186 -4.90 -5.56 16.01
C ILE A 186 -5.72 -4.27 15.83
N ILE A 187 -6.69 -4.28 14.92
CA ILE A 187 -7.55 -3.12 14.68
C ILE A 187 -8.20 -2.69 15.99
N ASP A 188 -8.90 -3.59 16.68
CA ASP A 188 -9.59 -3.32 17.94
C ASP A 188 -8.64 -2.81 19.04
N SER A 189 -7.40 -3.30 19.06
CA SER A 189 -6.40 -2.88 20.04
C SER A 189 -5.91 -1.45 19.82
N PHE A 190 -5.79 -0.97 18.57
CA PHE A 190 -5.20 0.33 18.28
C PHE A 190 -6.20 1.40 17.81
N ASP A 191 -7.44 1.00 17.49
CA ASP A 191 -8.48 1.89 16.96
C ASP A 191 -8.82 3.07 17.90
N TRP A 192 -8.77 2.83 19.20
CA TRP A 192 -9.19 3.82 20.20
C TRP A 192 -8.25 5.02 20.33
N TYR A 193 -7.08 5.00 19.67
CA TYR A 193 -6.08 6.05 19.80
C TYR A 193 -6.00 6.92 18.55
N GLY A 194 -5.97 8.24 18.77
CA GLY A 194 -5.77 9.20 17.69
C GLY A 194 -4.37 9.09 17.08
N ILE A 195 -4.25 9.57 15.84
CA ILE A 195 -3.02 9.48 15.04
C ILE A 195 -1.77 10.02 15.74
N TYR A 196 -1.88 11.06 16.57
CA TYR A 196 -0.74 11.60 17.32
C TYR A 196 -0.15 10.58 18.30
N SER A 197 -1.01 9.86 19.03
CA SER A 197 -0.55 8.83 19.97
C SER A 197 0.10 7.67 19.23
N LEU A 198 -0.52 7.21 18.15
CA LEU A 198 0.04 6.14 17.31
C LEU A 198 1.40 6.50 16.71
N LYS A 199 1.59 7.77 16.29
CA LYS A 199 2.91 8.26 15.86
C LYS A 199 3.94 8.21 16.99
N CYS A 200 3.56 8.55 18.21
CA CYS A 200 4.45 8.47 19.37
C CYS A 200 4.84 7.03 19.69
N PHE A 201 3.95 6.05 19.48
CA PHE A 201 4.26 4.64 19.74
C PHE A 201 5.38 4.17 18.80
N ILE A 202 5.16 4.30 17.48
CA ILE A 202 6.19 3.98 16.48
C ILE A 202 7.46 4.78 16.73
N ALA A 203 7.32 6.04 17.15
CA ALA A 203 8.46 6.92 17.38
C ALA A 203 9.36 6.46 18.53
N ASP A 204 8.80 5.75 19.50
CA ASP A 204 9.52 5.16 20.62
C ASP A 204 10.11 3.79 20.23
N GLU A 205 9.33 2.93 19.60
CA GLU A 205 9.75 1.60 19.14
C GLU A 205 10.96 1.68 18.19
N ARG A 206 10.97 2.67 17.29
CA ARG A 206 12.03 2.83 16.28
C ARG A 206 13.42 3.11 16.83
N PHE A 207 13.56 3.55 18.09
CA PHE A 207 14.89 3.70 18.69
C PHE A 207 15.64 2.36 18.77
N GLN A 208 14.92 1.25 18.68
CA GLN A 208 15.47 -0.11 18.70
C GLN A 208 15.70 -0.69 17.30
N TYR A 209 15.33 0.03 16.23
CA TYR A 209 15.40 -0.51 14.87
C TYR A 209 16.75 -0.26 14.23
N ASP A 210 17.38 -1.35 13.80
CA ASP A 210 18.48 -1.31 12.85
C ASP A 210 17.95 -0.95 11.45
N ILE A 211 18.32 0.22 10.95
CA ILE A 211 17.92 0.71 9.62
C ILE A 211 18.98 0.32 8.59
N CYS A 212 18.57 -0.48 7.61
CA CYS A 212 19.38 -0.85 6.47
C CYS A 212 19.17 0.10 5.29
N LYS A 213 20.06 0.04 4.30
CA LYS A 213 19.93 0.73 3.01
C LYS A 213 20.11 -0.27 1.88
N ASP A 214 19.31 -0.15 0.83
CA ASP A 214 19.52 -0.90 -0.40
C ASP A 214 20.56 -0.22 -1.32
N GLU A 215 20.78 -0.80 -2.50
CA GLU A 215 21.71 -0.30 -3.51
C GLU A 215 21.38 1.12 -4.00
N ASN A 216 20.12 1.54 -3.90
CA ASN A 216 19.64 2.87 -4.29
C ASN A 216 19.64 3.85 -3.09
N GLY A 217 20.14 3.42 -1.93
CA GLY A 217 20.17 4.20 -0.70
C GLY A 217 18.82 4.29 0.01
N LYS A 218 17.81 3.55 -0.44
CA LYS A 218 16.46 3.54 0.15
C LYS A 218 16.49 2.77 1.46
N GLN A 219 15.90 3.35 2.50
CA GLN A 219 15.95 2.80 3.85
C GLN A 219 14.87 1.74 4.08
N TYR A 220 15.24 0.65 4.75
CA TYR A 220 14.31 -0.40 5.14
C TYR A 220 14.68 -1.03 6.48
N ILE A 221 13.71 -1.72 7.09
CA ILE A 221 13.89 -2.49 8.33
C ILE A 221 13.78 -3.98 7.98
N THR A 222 14.58 -4.83 8.62
CA THR A 222 14.51 -6.28 8.35
C THR A 222 13.40 -6.93 9.19
N ASN A 223 12.85 -8.05 8.70
CA ASN A 223 11.93 -8.86 9.51
C ASN A 223 12.59 -9.35 10.81
N ALA A 224 13.91 -9.61 10.82
CA ALA A 224 14.63 -10.00 12.04
C ALA A 224 14.67 -8.86 13.08
N THR A 225 14.86 -7.62 12.64
CA THR A 225 14.80 -6.43 13.50
C THR A 225 13.42 -6.25 14.11
N LEU A 226 12.35 -6.37 13.29
CA LEU A 226 10.98 -6.30 13.78
C LEU A 226 10.65 -7.45 14.73
N GLU A 227 11.01 -8.69 14.38
CA GLU A 227 10.78 -9.87 15.21
C GLU A 227 11.42 -9.71 16.59
N LYS A 228 12.66 -9.23 16.65
CA LYS A 228 13.35 -8.97 17.91
C LYS A 228 12.57 -7.96 18.77
N CYS A 229 12.27 -6.78 18.22
CA CYS A 229 11.58 -5.72 18.95
C CYS A 229 10.20 -6.18 19.46
N PHE A 230 9.40 -6.81 18.60
CA PHE A 230 8.06 -7.24 18.99
C PHE A 230 8.06 -8.44 19.95
N LYS A 231 9.10 -9.29 19.95
CA LYS A 231 9.29 -10.29 21.01
C LYS A 231 9.60 -9.65 22.36
N GLU A 232 10.41 -8.60 22.38
CA GLU A 232 10.71 -7.84 23.61
C GLU A 232 9.42 -7.20 24.15
N ILE A 233 8.62 -6.55 23.29
CA ILE A 233 7.29 -6.00 23.66
C ILE A 233 6.38 -7.11 24.21
N ILE A 234 6.23 -8.23 23.50
CA ILE A 234 5.38 -9.35 23.96
C ILE A 234 5.83 -9.85 25.34
N GLY A 235 7.14 -9.94 25.59
CA GLY A 235 7.73 -10.35 26.85
C GLY A 235 7.48 -9.36 27.99
N GLU A 236 7.71 -8.06 27.75
CA GLU A 236 7.51 -6.97 28.72
C GLU A 236 6.06 -6.93 29.24
N TYR A 237 5.10 -7.16 28.35
CA TYR A 237 3.67 -7.14 28.66
C TYR A 237 3.09 -8.53 28.97
N PHE A 238 3.95 -9.55 29.08
CA PHE A 238 3.59 -10.94 29.39
C PHE A 238 2.45 -11.51 28.53
N MET A 239 2.40 -11.15 27.25
CA MET A 239 1.32 -11.58 26.35
C MET A 239 1.47 -13.06 25.97
N GLN A 240 0.42 -13.84 26.19
CA GLN A 240 0.32 -15.25 25.83
C GLN A 240 -0.37 -15.46 24.50
N SER A 241 -1.14 -14.48 24.03
CA SER A 241 -1.82 -14.53 22.73
C SER A 241 -2.03 -13.14 22.14
N TYR A 242 -2.31 -13.10 20.83
CA TYR A 242 -2.64 -11.85 20.13
C TYR A 242 -3.86 -11.13 20.71
N ARG A 243 -4.75 -11.82 21.44
CA ARG A 243 -5.90 -11.22 22.13
C ARG A 243 -5.51 -10.25 23.25
N GLU A 244 -4.23 -10.23 23.63
CA GLU A 244 -3.71 -9.41 24.72
C GLU A 244 -2.89 -8.22 24.22
N ILE A 245 -2.86 -7.96 22.90
CA ILE A 245 -2.13 -6.83 22.30
C ILE A 245 -2.61 -5.48 22.85
N TYR A 246 -3.90 -5.36 23.21
CA TYR A 246 -4.45 -4.18 23.86
C TYR A 246 -3.67 -3.77 25.12
N LYS A 247 -3.05 -4.72 25.85
CA LYS A 247 -2.25 -4.42 27.05
C LYS A 247 -1.10 -3.47 26.73
N TYR A 248 -0.42 -3.71 25.61
CA TYR A 248 0.65 -2.83 25.14
C TYR A 248 0.09 -1.47 24.73
N ALA A 249 -0.96 -1.48 23.91
CA ALA A 249 -1.50 -0.23 23.36
C ALA A 249 -2.04 0.70 24.48
N ASP A 250 -2.73 0.13 25.48
CA ASP A 250 -3.25 0.87 26.64
C ASP A 250 -2.13 1.42 27.53
N ALA A 251 -1.10 0.61 27.79
CA ALA A 251 0.02 1.05 28.59
C ALA A 251 0.82 2.15 27.87
N LYS A 252 1.12 1.94 26.59
CA LYS A 252 1.86 2.90 25.76
C LYS A 252 1.12 4.23 25.64
N PHE A 253 -0.20 4.21 25.48
CA PHE A 253 -1.02 5.42 25.50
C PHE A 253 -0.86 6.18 26.81
N ASN A 254 -0.91 5.49 27.95
CA ASN A 254 -0.77 6.11 29.25
C ASN A 254 0.63 6.68 29.50
N GLU A 255 1.68 6.09 28.93
CA GLU A 255 3.04 6.63 28.97
C GLU A 255 3.15 7.93 28.16
N VAL A 256 2.75 7.89 26.89
CA VAL A 256 2.83 9.06 26.00
C VAL A 256 1.98 10.22 26.52
N ARG A 257 0.80 9.94 27.07
CA ARG A 257 -0.08 10.96 27.65
C ARG A 257 0.54 11.67 28.86
N LYS A 258 1.46 11.04 29.61
CA LYS A 258 2.15 11.68 30.74
C LYS A 258 3.31 12.58 30.29
N LEU A 259 3.80 12.38 29.06
CA LEU A 259 4.91 13.13 28.48
C LEU A 259 4.45 14.34 27.63
N SER A 260 3.14 14.51 27.45
CA SER A 260 2.49 15.61 26.72
C SER A 260 1.84 16.60 27.68
#